data_AF-A0A7S1ECU5-F1
#
_entry.id   AF-A0A7S1ECU5-F1
#
_cell.length_a   1.000
_cell.length_b   1.000
_cell.length_c   1.000
_cell.angle_alpha   90.00
_cell.angle_beta   90.00
_cell.angle_gamma   90.00
#
_symmetry.space_group_name_H-M   'P 1'
#
loop_
_entity.id
_entity.type
_entity.pdbx_description
1 polymer ?
#
loop_
_entity_poly.entity_id
_entity_poly.type
_entity_poly.pdbx_seq_one_letter_code
_entity_poly.pdbx_strand_id
1 'polypeptide(L)'
;GHESLRVRMANVEVANGGQAFRLGRYAVHWHMIGNVRNSFQRNCSIHNSWNRGTAIHGTNHLRLQNNFIYTIMGHSFFIEDGTEEHNRVEGNLAIKSVPSMNLLNTDQTPACFWIVTMRNYILHNHAVASRRYGIWLRPEVSVTGTSVNTPMDVHPINIPVLQIQGNEVHSNGKYGMRVFDIYKPNAPSVIRDTFTWRNGKAGFTATVIGQVGF
;
A
#
# COMPACT_ATOMS: atom_id res chain seq x y z
N GLY A 1 -14.29 -9.46 -14.17
CA GLY A 1 -14.39 -10.89 -13.83
C GLY A 1 -12.99 -11.45 -13.67
N HIS A 2 -12.83 -12.57 -12.96
CA HIS A 2 -11.52 -13.20 -12.80
C HIS A 2 -10.91 -13.53 -14.18
N GLU A 3 -9.70 -13.02 -14.42
CA GLU A 3 -8.94 -13.16 -15.66
C GLU A 3 -9.67 -12.69 -16.94
N SER A 4 -10.78 -11.95 -16.80
CA SER A 4 -11.59 -11.51 -17.94
C SER A 4 -11.00 -10.31 -18.68
N LEU A 5 -10.01 -9.64 -18.09
CA LEU A 5 -9.33 -8.46 -18.63
C LEU A 5 -7.83 -8.56 -18.39
N ARG A 6 -7.04 -8.14 -19.37
CA ARG A 6 -5.58 -8.09 -19.28
C ARG A 6 -5.11 -6.67 -19.57
N VAL A 7 -4.38 -6.08 -18.62
CA VAL A 7 -3.72 -4.78 -18.79
C VAL A 7 -2.25 -4.93 -18.42
N ARG A 8 -1.37 -4.47 -19.30
CA ARG A 8 0.08 -4.55 -19.15
C ARG A 8 0.66 -3.16 -19.37
N MET A 9 0.82 -2.41 -18.29
CA MET A 9 1.39 -1.07 -18.32
C MET A 9 2.90 -1.20 -18.09
N ALA A 10 3.72 -0.83 -19.06
CA ALA A 10 5.17 -0.85 -18.92
C ALA A 10 5.83 0.38 -19.53
N ASN A 11 6.85 0.91 -18.86
CA ASN A 11 7.69 2.01 -19.34
C ASN A 11 6.87 3.28 -19.65
N VAL A 12 5.82 3.53 -18.88
CA VAL A 12 4.94 4.69 -19.04
C VAL A 12 5.25 5.73 -17.97
N GLU A 13 5.26 7.00 -18.36
CA GLU A 13 5.28 8.14 -17.47
C GLU A 13 3.87 8.74 -17.29
N VAL A 14 3.50 9.01 -16.04
CA VAL A 14 2.31 9.77 -15.68
C VAL A 14 2.74 11.00 -14.89
N ALA A 15 2.79 12.14 -15.57
CA ALA A 15 3.12 13.44 -15.00
C ALA A 15 1.85 14.24 -14.72
N ASN A 16 1.77 14.91 -13.57
CA ASN A 16 0.64 15.78 -13.19
C ASN A 16 -0.73 15.07 -13.25
N GLY A 17 -0.72 13.74 -13.05
CA GLY A 17 -1.91 12.89 -13.11
C GLY A 17 -2.71 12.89 -11.81
N GLY A 18 -3.80 12.12 -11.80
CA GLY A 18 -4.76 12.11 -10.70
C GLY A 18 -5.54 13.42 -10.61
N GLN A 19 -6.76 13.35 -10.07
CA GLN A 19 -7.63 14.52 -9.96
C GLN A 19 -7.83 14.86 -8.49
N ALA A 20 -7.37 16.04 -8.07
CA ALA A 20 -7.64 16.56 -6.73
C ALA A 20 -9.15 16.65 -6.46
N PHE A 21 -9.52 16.61 -5.17
CA PHE A 21 -10.90 16.74 -4.68
C PHE A 21 -11.87 15.65 -5.19
N ARG A 22 -11.38 14.57 -5.80
CA ARG A 22 -12.19 13.44 -6.26
C ARG A 22 -11.60 12.11 -5.82
N LEU A 23 -12.19 11.51 -4.79
CA LEU A 23 -11.82 10.16 -4.35
C LEU A 23 -11.93 9.16 -5.52
N GLY A 24 -11.01 8.19 -5.59
CA GLY A 24 -10.97 7.18 -6.66
C GLY A 24 -10.38 7.64 -8.00
N ARG A 25 -10.05 8.93 -8.17
CA ARG A 25 -9.41 9.47 -9.39
C ARG A 25 -7.89 9.58 -9.22
N TYR A 26 -7.27 8.44 -8.94
CA TYR A 26 -5.83 8.28 -8.73
C TYR A 26 -5.07 8.33 -10.06
N ALA A 27 -3.73 8.50 -10.02
CA ALA A 27 -2.92 8.48 -11.23
C ALA A 27 -3.01 7.13 -11.96
N VAL A 28 -2.96 6.02 -11.21
CA VAL A 28 -3.30 4.68 -11.69
C VAL A 28 -4.17 3.97 -10.66
N HIS A 29 -5.31 3.43 -11.09
CA HIS A 29 -6.27 2.78 -10.20
C HIS A 29 -6.69 1.42 -10.77
N TRP A 30 -6.14 0.34 -10.20
CA TRP A 30 -6.53 -1.04 -10.49
C TRP A 30 -7.77 -1.37 -9.66
N HIS A 31 -8.95 -1.16 -10.25
CA HIS A 31 -10.21 -1.06 -9.52
C HIS A 31 -11.16 -2.23 -9.80
N MET A 32 -11.43 -3.02 -8.78
CA MET A 32 -12.47 -4.08 -8.72
C MET A 32 -12.41 -5.09 -9.87
N ILE A 33 -11.20 -5.49 -10.29
CA ILE A 33 -11.03 -6.37 -11.45
C ILE A 33 -11.19 -7.86 -11.07
N GLY A 34 -10.87 -8.20 -9.82
CA GLY A 34 -10.69 -9.58 -9.36
C GLY A 34 -9.30 -10.10 -9.70
N ASN A 35 -9.22 -11.34 -10.19
CA ASN A 35 -7.92 -11.98 -10.46
C ASN A 35 -7.31 -11.49 -11.77
N VAL A 36 -6.04 -11.08 -11.74
CA VAL A 36 -5.33 -10.57 -12.92
C VAL A 36 -3.88 -11.08 -13.02
N ARG A 37 -3.67 -12.40 -12.96
CA ARG A 37 -2.33 -13.02 -12.98
C ARG A 37 -1.48 -12.59 -14.17
N ASN A 38 -2.14 -12.29 -15.29
CA ASN A 38 -1.49 -11.89 -16.54
C ASN A 38 -1.26 -10.39 -16.70
N SER A 39 -1.71 -9.57 -15.75
CA SER A 39 -1.58 -8.11 -15.75
C SER A 39 -0.39 -7.64 -14.92
N PHE A 40 0.09 -6.44 -15.22
CA PHE A 40 1.17 -5.81 -14.47
C PHE A 40 1.26 -4.29 -14.71
N GLN A 41 1.93 -3.62 -13.78
CA GLN A 41 2.51 -2.28 -13.93
C GLN A 41 4.01 -2.37 -13.67
N ARG A 42 4.84 -2.05 -14.65
CA ARG A 42 6.29 -2.25 -14.57
C ARG A 42 7.09 -1.08 -15.11
N ASN A 43 8.16 -0.70 -14.42
CA ASN A 43 9.08 0.33 -14.91
C ASN A 43 8.36 1.66 -15.25
N CYS A 44 7.24 1.95 -14.60
CA CYS A 44 6.50 3.20 -14.82
C CYS A 44 6.98 4.28 -13.86
N SER A 45 6.99 5.52 -14.32
CA SER A 45 7.17 6.71 -13.47
C SER A 45 5.81 7.38 -13.24
N ILE A 46 5.52 7.75 -11.98
CA ILE A 46 4.37 8.59 -11.64
C ILE A 46 4.87 9.74 -10.80
N HIS A 47 4.67 10.97 -11.25
CA HIS A 47 5.14 12.11 -10.48
C HIS A 47 4.22 13.32 -10.56
N ASN A 48 4.28 14.13 -9.49
CA ASN A 48 3.46 15.32 -9.30
C ASN A 48 1.95 15.02 -9.34
N SER A 49 1.51 13.91 -8.75
CA SER A 49 0.08 13.58 -8.76
C SER A 49 -0.72 14.40 -7.74
N TRP A 50 -1.87 14.91 -8.18
CA TRP A 50 -2.84 15.66 -7.36
C TRP A 50 -3.78 14.76 -6.55
N ASN A 51 -3.55 13.45 -6.61
CA ASN A 51 -4.25 12.42 -5.85
C ASN A 51 -3.26 11.28 -5.56
N ARG A 52 -3.72 10.14 -5.04
CA ARG A 52 -2.87 8.97 -4.78
C ARG A 52 -2.16 8.50 -6.06
N GLY A 53 -1.03 7.81 -5.88
CA GLY A 53 -0.19 7.31 -6.97
C GLY A 53 -0.81 6.09 -7.67
N THR A 54 -0.46 4.89 -7.20
CA THR A 54 -1.02 3.63 -7.69
C THR A 54 -1.84 2.95 -6.60
N ALA A 55 -3.12 2.72 -6.87
CA ALA A 55 -4.00 1.95 -5.99
C ALA A 55 -4.30 0.56 -6.56
N ILE A 56 -4.30 -0.44 -5.68
CA ILE A 56 -4.85 -1.77 -5.87
C ILE A 56 -6.12 -1.85 -5.01
N HIS A 57 -7.27 -2.00 -5.65
CA HIS A 57 -8.57 -2.02 -5.01
C HIS A 57 -9.36 -3.21 -5.55
N GLY A 58 -9.73 -4.16 -4.69
CA GLY A 58 -10.49 -5.36 -5.07
C GLY A 58 -9.85 -6.14 -6.23
N THR A 59 -8.52 -6.14 -6.30
CA THR A 59 -7.73 -6.71 -7.39
C THR A 59 -6.65 -7.62 -6.81
N ASN A 60 -6.51 -8.81 -7.40
CA ASN A 60 -5.68 -9.91 -6.89
C ASN A 60 -4.67 -10.40 -7.93
N HIS A 61 -3.54 -10.93 -7.46
CA HIS A 61 -2.46 -11.46 -8.30
C HIS A 61 -1.80 -10.44 -9.25
N LEU A 62 -2.01 -9.13 -9.04
CA LEU A 62 -1.38 -8.09 -9.83
C LEU A 62 0.10 -7.98 -9.48
N ARG A 63 0.94 -7.66 -10.48
CA ARG A 63 2.36 -7.36 -10.28
C ARG A 63 2.61 -5.86 -10.47
N LEU A 64 3.01 -5.17 -9.41
CA LEU A 64 3.57 -3.82 -9.43
C LEU A 64 5.07 -3.92 -9.18
N GLN A 65 5.88 -3.82 -10.24
CA GLN A 65 7.32 -4.06 -10.12
C GLN A 65 8.17 -2.92 -10.68
N ASN A 66 9.23 -2.55 -9.96
CA ASN A 66 10.24 -1.60 -10.45
C ASN A 66 9.67 -0.23 -10.86
N ASN A 67 8.56 0.19 -10.27
CA ASN A 67 7.97 1.49 -10.54
C ASN A 67 8.59 2.56 -9.66
N PHE A 68 8.67 3.77 -10.20
CA PHE A 68 9.16 4.95 -9.49
C PHE A 68 8.01 5.93 -9.29
N ILE A 69 7.83 6.38 -8.05
CA ILE A 69 6.80 7.36 -7.71
C ILE A 69 7.40 8.52 -6.92
N TYR A 70 7.18 9.76 -7.37
CA TYR A 70 7.74 10.96 -6.74
C TYR A 70 6.74 12.12 -6.60
N THR A 71 6.65 12.71 -5.41
CA THR A 71 5.78 13.85 -5.11
C THR A 71 4.30 13.54 -5.40
N ILE A 72 3.65 12.87 -4.45
CA ILE A 72 2.26 12.40 -4.57
C ILE A 72 1.41 12.94 -3.42
N MET A 73 0.25 13.50 -3.72
CA MET A 73 -0.74 13.86 -2.72
C MET A 73 -1.46 12.63 -2.15
N GLY A 74 -1.40 12.43 -0.83
CA GLY A 74 -1.90 11.23 -0.17
C GLY A 74 -0.93 10.05 -0.26
N HIS A 75 -1.45 8.83 -0.29
CA HIS A 75 -0.64 7.61 -0.35
C HIS A 75 -0.01 7.37 -1.74
N SER A 76 1.24 6.88 -1.79
CA SER A 76 1.93 6.61 -3.08
C SER A 76 1.52 5.27 -3.68
N PHE A 77 1.83 4.15 -3.03
CA PHE A 77 1.28 2.83 -3.34
C PHE A 77 0.26 2.46 -2.27
N PHE A 78 -0.88 1.94 -2.69
CA PHE A 78 -2.05 1.83 -1.83
C PHE A 78 -2.81 0.53 -2.11
N ILE A 79 -2.97 -0.33 -1.10
CA ILE A 79 -3.82 -1.53 -1.13
C ILE A 79 -5.03 -1.23 -0.23
N GLU A 80 -6.24 -1.16 -0.81
CA GLU A 80 -7.36 -0.36 -0.27
C GLU A 80 -8.20 -1.07 0.79
N ASP A 81 -8.84 -2.19 0.46
CA ASP A 81 -10.06 -2.61 1.17
C ASP A 81 -9.91 -3.84 2.06
N GLY A 82 -8.79 -4.55 1.94
CA GLY A 82 -8.49 -5.73 2.76
C GLY A 82 -8.83 -7.07 2.08
N THR A 83 -9.57 -7.04 0.96
CA THR A 83 -9.86 -8.23 0.14
C THR A 83 -8.72 -8.56 -0.83
N GLU A 84 -7.80 -7.63 -1.08
CA GLU A 84 -6.75 -7.78 -2.07
C GLU A 84 -5.70 -8.79 -1.64
N GLU A 85 -5.48 -9.81 -2.46
CA GLU A 85 -4.54 -10.88 -2.13
C GLU A 85 -3.61 -11.27 -3.27
N HIS A 86 -2.47 -11.80 -2.87
CA HIS A 86 -1.40 -12.32 -3.73
C HIS A 86 -0.87 -11.31 -4.74
N ASN A 87 -1.06 -10.01 -4.49
CA ASN A 87 -0.42 -8.97 -5.28
C ASN A 87 1.06 -8.90 -4.93
N ARG A 88 1.89 -8.67 -5.96
CA ARG A 88 3.33 -8.56 -5.83
C ARG A 88 3.76 -7.12 -6.03
N VAL A 89 4.05 -6.44 -4.93
CA VAL A 89 4.60 -5.09 -4.88
C VAL A 89 6.09 -5.21 -4.61
N GLU A 90 6.90 -5.13 -5.66
CA GLU A 90 8.33 -5.46 -5.59
C GLU A 90 9.25 -4.45 -6.25
N GLY A 91 10.36 -4.10 -5.59
CA GLY A 91 11.40 -3.28 -6.21
C GLY A 91 10.95 -1.86 -6.56
N ASN A 92 9.84 -1.39 -5.98
CA ASN A 92 9.31 -0.07 -6.27
C ASN A 92 9.98 0.97 -5.35
N LEU A 93 10.20 2.16 -5.89
CA LEU A 93 10.73 3.31 -5.17
C LEU A 93 9.65 4.38 -5.04
N ALA A 94 9.29 4.72 -3.82
CA ALA A 94 8.36 5.81 -3.52
C ALA A 94 9.07 6.90 -2.73
N ILE A 95 9.06 8.12 -3.26
CA ILE A 95 9.70 9.29 -2.67
C ILE A 95 8.65 10.40 -2.48
N LYS A 96 8.62 10.98 -1.28
CA LYS A 96 7.89 12.23 -0.99
C LYS A 96 6.37 12.13 -1.20
N SER A 97 5.72 11.30 -0.40
CA SER A 97 4.26 11.36 -0.20
C SER A 97 3.92 12.60 0.64
N VAL A 98 3.04 13.47 0.14
CA VAL A 98 2.66 14.74 0.78
C VAL A 98 1.20 14.71 1.25
N PRO A 99 0.85 15.40 2.35
CA PRO A 99 -0.50 15.37 2.87
C PRO A 99 -1.52 15.85 1.84
N SER A 100 -2.67 15.17 1.78
CA SER A 100 -3.84 15.65 1.05
C SER A 100 -4.97 15.89 2.03
N MET A 101 -5.55 17.09 1.99
CA MET A 101 -6.73 17.46 2.79
C MET A 101 -8.04 17.16 2.05
N ASN A 102 -7.95 16.59 0.85
CA ASN A 102 -9.04 16.49 -0.10
C ASN A 102 -9.49 15.03 -0.36
N LEU A 103 -9.01 14.09 0.46
CA LEU A 103 -9.24 12.65 0.34
C LEU A 103 -9.68 12.08 1.71
N LEU A 104 -9.21 10.90 2.11
CA LEU A 104 -9.52 10.34 3.42
C LEU A 104 -8.67 11.01 4.51
N ASN A 105 -9.12 10.92 5.77
CA ASN A 105 -8.37 11.42 6.93
C ASN A 105 -6.94 10.86 7.00
N THR A 106 -6.73 9.68 6.44
CA THR A 106 -5.45 8.98 6.42
C THR A 106 -4.47 9.61 5.45
N ASP A 107 -4.95 10.20 4.35
CA ASP A 107 -4.15 10.91 3.35
C ASP A 107 -3.57 12.22 3.90
N GLN A 108 -4.10 12.76 5.01
CA GLN A 108 -3.50 13.88 5.75
C GLN A 108 -2.20 13.46 6.48
N THR A 109 -2.01 12.16 6.68
CA THR A 109 -0.81 11.56 7.28
C THR A 109 -0.26 10.45 6.38
N PRO A 110 0.22 10.80 5.18
CA PRO A 110 0.40 9.85 4.09
C PRO A 110 1.52 8.85 4.35
N ALA A 111 1.48 7.78 3.56
CA ALA A 111 2.49 6.73 3.53
C ALA A 111 3.00 6.50 2.10
N CYS A 112 4.28 6.13 1.97
CA CYS A 112 4.79 5.65 0.69
C CYS A 112 4.09 4.34 0.29
N PHE A 113 3.94 3.42 1.23
CA PHE A 113 3.20 2.18 1.04
C PHE A 113 2.14 2.06 2.12
N TRP A 114 0.88 2.04 1.71
CA TRP A 114 -0.26 1.78 2.57
C TRP A 114 -0.83 0.40 2.28
N ILE A 115 -0.88 -0.47 3.28
CA ILE A 115 -1.22 -1.88 3.12
C ILE A 115 -2.28 -2.26 4.14
N VAL A 116 -3.49 -2.54 3.69
CA VAL A 116 -4.59 -2.98 4.57
C VAL A 116 -4.55 -4.48 4.84
N THR A 117 -4.08 -5.31 3.91
CA THR A 117 -4.07 -6.77 4.09
C THR A 117 -2.70 -7.38 3.81
N MET A 118 -2.27 -8.25 4.73
CA MET A 118 -0.93 -8.83 4.72
C MET A 118 -0.79 -10.05 3.82
N ARG A 119 -1.86 -10.47 3.13
CA ARG A 119 -1.82 -11.56 2.15
C ARG A 119 -1.23 -11.12 0.80
N ASN A 120 -0.19 -10.30 0.83
CA ASN A 120 0.47 -9.76 -0.36
C ASN A 120 1.99 -9.87 -0.20
N TYR A 121 2.70 -9.81 -1.32
CA TYR A 121 4.17 -9.81 -1.35
C TYR A 121 4.66 -8.37 -1.41
N ILE A 122 5.31 -7.89 -0.34
CA ILE A 122 5.87 -6.54 -0.21
C ILE A 122 7.39 -6.67 -0.10
N LEU A 123 8.06 -6.67 -1.25
CA LEU A 123 9.44 -7.14 -1.38
C LEU A 123 10.37 -6.06 -1.93
N HIS A 124 11.52 -5.84 -1.30
CA HIS A 124 12.60 -5.03 -1.88
C HIS A 124 12.16 -3.61 -2.29
N ASN A 125 11.14 -3.05 -1.64
CA ASN A 125 10.67 -1.70 -1.93
C ASN A 125 11.45 -0.68 -1.12
N HIS A 126 11.50 0.54 -1.64
CA HIS A 126 12.21 1.65 -1.01
C HIS A 126 11.25 2.81 -0.74
N ALA A 127 11.11 3.17 0.53
CA ALA A 127 10.18 4.20 1.00
C ALA A 127 10.94 5.36 1.64
N VAL A 128 10.92 6.51 0.96
CA VAL A 128 11.77 7.65 1.29
C VAL A 128 10.98 8.96 1.41
N ALA A 129 11.30 9.76 2.43
CA ALA A 129 10.86 11.16 2.54
C ALA A 129 9.34 11.40 2.50
N SER A 130 8.51 10.40 2.84
CA SER A 130 7.10 10.66 3.11
C SER A 130 6.96 11.66 4.24
N ARG A 131 5.98 12.55 4.16
CA ARG A 131 5.70 13.53 5.22
C ARG A 131 5.37 12.87 6.56
N ARG A 132 4.91 11.61 6.55
CA ARG A 132 4.59 10.88 7.78
C ARG A 132 5.20 9.50 7.86
N TYR A 133 4.77 8.56 7.04
CA TYR A 133 5.13 7.14 7.19
C TYR A 133 5.80 6.59 5.93
N GLY A 134 6.80 5.73 6.10
CA GLY A 134 7.34 4.97 4.96
C GLY A 134 6.38 3.85 4.57
N ILE A 135 6.31 2.80 5.38
CA ILE A 135 5.36 1.70 5.24
C ILE A 135 4.32 1.79 6.36
N TRP A 136 3.05 1.87 6.00
CA TRP A 136 1.94 1.82 6.94
C TRP A 136 1.12 0.55 6.71
N LEU A 137 1.30 -0.38 7.63
CA LEU A 137 0.50 -1.58 7.79
C LEU A 137 -0.76 -1.22 8.58
N ARG A 138 -1.91 -1.16 7.90
CA ARG A 138 -3.19 -0.76 8.50
C ARG A 138 -4.31 -1.77 8.28
N PRO A 139 -4.24 -2.95 8.91
CA PRO A 139 -5.33 -3.89 8.83
C PRO A 139 -6.59 -3.40 9.55
N GLU A 140 -7.72 -3.56 8.88
CA GLU A 140 -9.05 -3.19 9.35
C GLU A 140 -9.79 -4.40 9.92
N VAL A 141 -10.72 -4.17 10.85
CA VAL A 141 -11.48 -5.25 11.54
C VAL A 141 -12.36 -6.02 10.56
N SER A 142 -12.92 -5.31 9.59
CA SER A 142 -13.66 -5.86 8.47
C SER A 142 -13.18 -5.19 7.19
N VAL A 143 -13.55 -5.77 6.05
CA VAL A 143 -13.38 -5.10 4.75
C VAL A 143 -14.04 -3.73 4.73
N THR A 144 -13.43 -2.80 4.01
CA THR A 144 -13.90 -1.41 3.88
C THR A 144 -14.29 -1.10 2.43
N GLY A 145 -14.59 0.18 2.17
CA GLY A 145 -14.75 0.74 0.83
C GLY A 145 -15.80 0.03 -0.02
N THR A 146 -15.47 -0.23 -1.30
CA THR A 146 -16.39 -0.86 -2.25
C THR A 146 -16.46 -2.37 -2.06
N SER A 147 -15.59 -2.95 -1.23
CA SER A 147 -15.56 -4.36 -0.90
C SER A 147 -16.47 -4.76 0.28
N VAL A 148 -17.18 -3.83 0.93
CA VAL A 148 -18.08 -4.15 2.07
C VAL A 148 -19.18 -5.16 1.76
N ASN A 149 -19.60 -5.24 0.49
CA ASN A 149 -20.62 -6.18 0.03
C ASN A 149 -20.03 -7.48 -0.54
N THR A 150 -18.74 -7.74 -0.31
CA THR A 150 -18.14 -9.00 -0.74
C THR A 150 -18.77 -10.13 0.09
N PRO A 151 -19.25 -11.23 -0.51
CA PRO A 151 -19.96 -12.30 0.21
C PRO A 151 -19.13 -13.06 1.26
N MET A 152 -17.86 -12.71 1.43
CA MET A 152 -16.89 -13.42 2.24
C MET A 152 -16.59 -12.59 3.50
N ASP A 153 -16.70 -13.23 4.66
CA ASP A 153 -16.32 -12.64 5.94
C ASP A 153 -14.79 -12.57 6.03
N VAL A 154 -14.24 -11.39 5.72
CA VAL A 154 -12.80 -11.16 5.65
C VAL A 154 -12.40 -10.16 6.74
N HIS A 155 -11.49 -10.60 7.60
CA HIS A 155 -10.92 -9.79 8.68
C HIS A 155 -9.42 -9.57 8.45
N PRO A 156 -9.02 -8.46 7.79
CA PRO A 156 -7.62 -8.14 7.55
C PRO A 156 -6.74 -8.17 8.81
N ILE A 157 -7.29 -7.82 9.98
CA ILE A 157 -6.58 -7.93 11.27
C ILE A 157 -6.09 -9.34 11.59
N ASN A 158 -6.73 -10.38 11.08
CA ASN A 158 -6.41 -11.79 11.38
C ASN A 158 -5.56 -12.45 10.31
N ILE A 159 -5.27 -11.76 9.20
CA ILE A 159 -4.52 -12.31 8.09
C ILE A 159 -3.02 -12.32 8.42
N PRO A 160 -2.35 -13.49 8.46
CA PRO A 160 -0.91 -13.55 8.70
C PRO A 160 -0.14 -12.92 7.54
N VAL A 161 1.07 -12.45 7.84
CA VAL A 161 2.00 -11.93 6.82
C VAL A 161 2.35 -13.04 5.85
N LEU A 162 2.00 -12.84 4.57
CA LEU A 162 2.44 -13.71 3.50
C LEU A 162 3.94 -13.52 3.26
N GLN A 163 4.36 -12.33 2.82
CA GLN A 163 5.78 -12.00 2.73
C GLN A 163 6.01 -10.48 2.75
N ILE A 164 6.73 -10.01 3.76
CA ILE A 164 7.27 -8.64 3.80
C ILE A 164 8.76 -8.78 4.04
N GLN A 165 9.57 -8.43 3.04
CA GLN A 165 11.00 -8.69 3.07
C GLN A 165 11.84 -7.67 2.33
N GLY A 166 13.03 -7.38 2.85
CA GLY A 166 14.08 -6.68 2.09
C GLY A 166 13.79 -5.22 1.80
N ASN A 167 12.81 -4.61 2.48
CA ASN A 167 12.43 -3.23 2.21
C ASN A 167 13.37 -2.26 2.92
N GLU A 168 13.69 -1.14 2.25
CA GLU A 168 14.46 -0.04 2.83
C GLU A 168 13.54 1.13 3.13
N VAL A 169 13.60 1.67 4.35
CA VAL A 169 12.63 2.68 4.79
C VAL A 169 13.27 3.78 5.62
N HIS A 170 13.46 4.95 5.02
CA HIS A 170 14.22 6.02 5.68
C HIS A 170 13.81 7.43 5.33
N SER A 171 14.31 8.39 6.12
CA SER A 171 14.07 9.83 5.92
C SER A 171 12.59 10.24 5.99
N ASN A 172 11.71 9.39 6.52
CA ASN A 172 10.28 9.70 6.63
C ASN A 172 10.01 10.60 7.83
N GLY A 173 9.03 11.49 7.71
CA GLY A 173 8.78 12.56 8.69
C GLY A 173 8.37 12.09 10.09
N LYS A 174 7.95 10.83 10.27
CA LYS A 174 7.63 10.27 11.59
C LYS A 174 8.12 8.83 11.77
N TYR A 175 7.48 7.86 11.14
CA TYR A 175 7.84 6.45 11.33
C TYR A 175 8.33 5.84 10.03
N GLY A 176 9.33 4.95 10.12
CA GLY A 176 9.71 4.11 8.99
C GLY A 176 8.57 3.16 8.67
N MET A 177 8.37 2.14 9.52
CA MET A 177 7.27 1.21 9.44
C MET A 177 6.32 1.38 10.63
N ARG A 178 5.00 1.40 10.36
CA ARG A 178 3.94 1.54 11.36
C ARG A 178 2.91 0.43 11.20
N VAL A 179 2.65 -0.32 12.27
CA VAL A 179 1.46 -1.20 12.38
C VAL A 179 0.39 -0.49 13.20
N PHE A 180 -0.80 -0.31 12.65
CA PHE A 180 -1.89 0.41 13.31
C PHE A 180 -3.25 -0.03 12.79
N ASP A 181 -4.33 -0.09 13.55
CA ASP A 181 -4.33 0.05 15.00
C ASP A 181 -4.11 -1.32 15.66
N ILE A 182 -4.91 -2.29 15.24
CA ILE A 182 -4.91 -3.65 15.77
C ILE A 182 -4.46 -4.61 14.68
N TYR A 183 -3.46 -5.44 14.98
CA TYR A 183 -3.06 -6.56 14.14
C TYR A 183 -2.96 -7.83 14.98
N LYS A 184 -3.84 -8.79 14.75
CA LYS A 184 -3.98 -10.03 15.54
C LYS A 184 -4.02 -11.24 14.60
N PRO A 185 -2.92 -11.54 13.89
CA PRO A 185 -2.91 -12.64 12.93
C PRO A 185 -3.19 -13.97 13.63
N ASN A 186 -3.94 -14.85 12.96
CA ASN A 186 -4.29 -16.18 13.49
C ASN A 186 -3.16 -17.21 13.37
N ALA A 187 -2.01 -16.82 12.82
CA ALA A 187 -0.78 -17.60 12.72
C ALA A 187 0.43 -16.66 12.85
N PRO A 188 1.64 -17.18 13.15
CA PRO A 188 2.84 -16.36 13.24
C PRO A 188 3.11 -15.55 11.96
N SER A 189 3.38 -14.26 12.15
CA SER A 189 3.75 -13.32 11.07
C SER A 189 5.20 -12.92 11.21
N VAL A 190 5.97 -13.00 10.12
CA VAL A 190 7.39 -12.64 10.11
C VAL A 190 7.65 -11.57 9.05
N ILE A 191 8.23 -10.46 9.48
CA ILE A 191 8.80 -9.43 8.60
C ILE A 191 10.31 -9.62 8.63
N ARG A 192 10.93 -9.86 7.47
CA ARG A 192 12.38 -10.15 7.37
C ARG A 192 13.11 -8.98 6.72
N ASP A 193 14.36 -8.77 7.09
CA ASP A 193 15.33 -7.92 6.36
C ASP A 193 14.79 -6.54 5.96
N THR A 194 13.88 -5.97 6.75
CA THR A 194 13.29 -4.65 6.48
C THR A 194 14.09 -3.64 7.28
N PHE A 195 14.95 -2.90 6.59
CA PHE A 195 15.89 -2.00 7.24
C PHE A 195 15.33 -0.59 7.29
N THR A 196 15.25 -0.03 8.50
CA THR A 196 14.62 1.28 8.74
C THR A 196 15.57 2.21 9.49
N TRP A 197 15.80 3.42 8.98
CA TRP A 197 16.76 4.37 9.58
C TRP A 197 16.41 5.83 9.29
N ARG A 198 16.99 6.79 10.03
CA ARG A 198 16.81 8.24 9.82
C ARG A 198 15.35 8.69 9.66
N ASN A 199 14.40 8.05 10.34
CA ASN A 199 12.99 8.49 10.37
C ASN A 199 12.77 9.45 11.55
N GLY A 200 11.87 10.42 11.40
CA GLY A 200 11.76 11.56 12.32
C GLY A 200 11.40 11.23 13.78
N LYS A 201 10.85 10.04 14.06
CA LYS A 201 10.55 9.58 15.41
C LYS A 201 11.05 8.16 15.69
N ALA A 202 10.75 7.18 14.85
CA ALA A 202 11.18 5.80 15.06
C ALA A 202 11.31 5.02 13.74
N GLY A 203 12.19 4.02 13.73
CA GLY A 203 12.31 3.08 12.62
C GLY A 203 11.07 2.20 12.45
N PHE A 204 10.63 1.58 13.54
CA PHE A 204 9.43 0.73 13.60
C PHE A 204 8.57 1.09 14.82
N THR A 205 7.25 0.98 14.67
CA THR A 205 6.29 1.09 15.77
C THR A 205 5.02 0.29 15.50
N ALA A 206 4.36 -0.16 16.56
CA ALA A 206 3.08 -0.87 16.52
C ALA A 206 2.20 -0.39 17.68
N THR A 207 0.88 -0.33 17.50
CA THR A 207 -0.05 -0.06 18.62
C THR A 207 -0.47 -1.35 19.32
N VAL A 208 -1.27 -2.19 18.65
CA VAL A 208 -1.67 -3.51 19.18
C VAL A 208 -1.23 -4.59 18.20
N ILE A 209 -0.27 -5.42 18.60
CA ILE A 209 0.21 -6.58 17.84
C ILE A 209 0.07 -7.87 18.65
N GLY A 210 -0.68 -8.83 18.12
CA GLY A 210 -0.98 -10.12 18.76
C GLY A 210 -2.05 -10.05 19.86
N GLN A 211 -2.34 -11.21 20.45
CA GLN A 211 -2.98 -11.29 21.76
C GLN A 211 -1.87 -11.29 22.81
N VAL A 212 -1.53 -10.12 23.36
CA VAL A 212 -0.91 -10.10 24.68
C VAL A 212 -2.04 -10.29 25.68
N GLY A 213 -2.37 -11.55 25.96
CA GLY A 213 -3.14 -11.89 27.15
C GLY A 213 -2.23 -11.63 28.35
N PHE A 214 -2.66 -10.76 29.25
CA PHE A 214 -2.11 -10.73 30.60
C PHE A 214 -2.69 -11.89 31.39
#